data_AF-X1VEK3-F1
#
_entry.id   AF-X1VEK3-F1
#
_cell.length_a   1.000
_cell.length_b   1.000
_cell.length_c   1.000
_cell.angle_alpha   90.00
_cell.angle_beta   90.00
_cell.angle_gamma   90.00
#
_symmetry.space_group_name_H-M   'P 1'
#
loop_
_entity.id
_entity.type
_entity.pdbx_description
1 polymer ?
#
loop_
_entity_poly.entity_id
_entity_poly.type
_entity_poly.pdbx_seq_one_letter_code
_entity_poly.pdbx_strand_id
1 'polypeptide(L)'
;IIVENGGDIYLKSSEKRIVGIYAGKSPLTGKIGLEINGEDTPLGICTSSGTVGHSLSHGKADAVIVLSKSATLADAAATAIGNLIKQPSDIPNGIEFAKGIDGLRGLLIIKDDNIGLWGEVKICQTFAQGEGGDIR
;
A
#
# COMPACT_ATOMS: atom_id res chain seq x y z
N ILE A 1 11.96 -2.26 -14.49
CA ILE A 1 11.06 -1.17 -14.90
C ILE A 1 10.19 -0.83 -13.71
N ILE A 2 10.21 0.44 -13.31
CA ILE A 2 9.35 0.99 -12.27
C ILE A 2 8.66 2.18 -12.91
N VAL A 3 7.33 2.17 -12.89
CA VAL A 3 6.50 3.32 -13.32
C VAL A 3 5.72 3.75 -12.09
N GLU A 4 5.88 5.01 -11.70
CA GLU A 4 5.20 5.61 -10.55
C GLU A 4 4.36 6.78 -11.04
N ASN A 5 3.11 6.85 -10.56
CA ASN A 5 2.17 7.90 -10.83
C ASN A 5 1.38 8.24 -9.55
N GLY A 6 1.97 9.07 -8.70
CA GLY A 6 1.43 9.40 -7.40
C GLY A 6 1.47 8.22 -6.43
N GLY A 7 0.29 7.73 -6.03
CA GLY A 7 0.16 6.59 -5.11
C GLY A 7 0.30 5.21 -5.77
N ASP A 8 0.40 5.18 -7.11
CA ASP A 8 0.31 3.97 -7.90
C ASP A 8 1.63 3.61 -8.55
N ILE A 9 2.00 2.33 -8.46
CA ILE A 9 3.25 1.80 -8.97
C ILE A 9 2.95 0.56 -9.80
N TYR A 10 3.49 0.52 -11.02
CA TYR A 10 3.72 -0.72 -11.75
C TYR A 10 5.20 -1.11 -11.62
N LEU A 11 5.43 -2.32 -11.11
CA LEU A 11 6.75 -2.85 -10.84
C LEU A 11 7.00 -4.12 -11.66
N LYS A 12 8.09 -4.12 -12.45
CA LYS A 12 8.69 -5.32 -13.04
C LYS A 12 10.19 -5.33 -12.74
N SER A 13 10.64 -6.26 -11.92
CA SER A 13 12.05 -6.38 -11.52
C SER A 13 12.47 -7.85 -11.44
N SER A 14 13.74 -8.13 -11.71
CA SER A 14 14.36 -9.44 -11.44
C SER A 14 14.97 -9.53 -10.03
N GLU A 15 15.01 -8.40 -9.31
CA GLU A 15 15.61 -8.29 -7.98
C GLU A 15 14.55 -7.92 -6.96
N LYS A 16 14.84 -8.19 -5.68
CA LYS A 16 14.03 -7.73 -4.56
C LYS A 16 13.98 -6.21 -4.53
N ARG A 17 12.80 -5.66 -4.26
CA ARG A 17 12.57 -4.22 -4.10
C ARG A 17 11.83 -3.94 -2.80
N ILE A 18 12.10 -2.77 -2.24
CA ILE A 18 11.37 -2.27 -1.07
C ILE A 18 10.60 -1.04 -1.54
N VAL A 19 9.28 -1.09 -1.39
CA VAL A 19 8.38 0.04 -1.68
C VAL A 19 8.05 0.72 -0.35
N GLY A 20 8.59 1.91 -0.14
CA GLY A 20 8.33 2.67 1.08
C GLY A 20 6.87 3.08 1.19
N ILE A 21 6.33 3.07 2.42
CA ILE A 21 4.94 3.46 2.68
C ILE A 21 4.89 4.84 3.34
N TYR A 22 4.10 5.72 2.75
CA TYR A 22 3.77 7.02 3.32
C TYR A 22 2.28 7.06 3.67
N ALA A 23 1.97 7.05 4.97
CA ALA A 23 0.61 6.96 5.50
C ALA A 23 0.23 8.24 6.27
N GLY A 24 0.54 9.39 5.69
CA GLY A 24 0.15 10.71 6.21
C GLY A 24 0.60 10.96 7.64
N LYS A 25 -0.37 11.20 8.54
CA LYS A 25 -0.12 11.50 9.96
C LYS A 25 0.07 10.25 10.82
N SER A 26 -0.12 9.05 10.27
CA SER A 26 0.12 7.81 11.00
C SER A 26 1.57 7.77 11.51
N PRO A 27 1.80 7.30 12.75
CA PRO A 27 3.17 7.13 13.27
C PRO A 27 4.01 6.11 12.48
N LEU A 28 3.39 5.33 11.58
CA LEU A 28 4.03 4.35 10.71
C LEU A 28 4.59 4.97 9.42
N THR A 29 4.23 6.21 9.10
CA THR A 29 4.68 6.89 7.87
C THR A 29 6.21 6.90 7.75
N GLY A 30 6.75 6.45 6.61
CA GLY A 30 8.20 6.42 6.33
C GLY A 30 9.02 5.39 7.12
N LYS A 31 8.41 4.63 8.04
CA LYS A 31 9.08 3.65 8.90
C LYS A 31 8.95 2.21 8.44
N ILE A 32 7.98 1.95 7.55
CA ILE A 32 7.72 0.63 7.00
C ILE A 32 7.70 0.67 5.48
N GLY A 33 7.98 -0.48 4.88
CA GLY A 33 7.92 -0.70 3.44
C GLY A 33 7.41 -2.10 3.11
N LEU A 34 6.97 -2.26 1.86
CA LEU A 34 6.61 -3.55 1.28
C LEU A 34 7.83 -4.18 0.63
N GLU A 35 8.16 -5.39 1.05
CA GLU A 35 9.16 -6.22 0.39
C GLU A 35 8.50 -6.97 -0.77
N ILE A 36 8.95 -6.68 -1.99
CA ILE A 36 8.47 -7.32 -3.22
C ILE A 36 9.62 -8.10 -3.84
N ASN A 37 9.45 -9.42 -3.99
CA ASN A 37 10.45 -10.23 -4.66
C ASN A 37 10.32 -10.10 -6.18
N GLY A 38 11.41 -10.36 -6.91
CA GLY A 38 11.41 -10.25 -8.38
C GLY A 38 10.41 -11.23 -9.04
N GLU A 39 10.30 -12.43 -8.49
CA GLU A 39 9.38 -13.48 -8.95
C GLU A 39 7.89 -13.13 -8.80
N ASP A 40 7.56 -12.19 -7.91
CA ASP A 40 6.19 -11.72 -7.70
C ASP A 40 5.78 -10.68 -8.75
N THR A 41 6.71 -10.25 -9.60
CA THR A 41 6.47 -9.21 -10.61
C THR A 41 6.24 -9.78 -12.03
N PRO A 42 5.40 -9.16 -12.88
CA PRO A 42 4.87 -7.82 -12.78
C PRO A 42 3.77 -7.67 -11.72
N LEU A 43 3.80 -6.54 -11.02
CA LEU A 43 2.88 -6.25 -9.93
C LEU A 43 2.45 -4.78 -9.99
N GLY A 44 1.15 -4.55 -9.88
CA GLY A 44 0.54 -3.27 -9.54
C GLY A 44 0.44 -3.13 -8.03
N ILE A 45 0.89 -1.99 -7.53
CA ILE A 45 0.91 -1.61 -6.11
C ILE A 45 0.26 -0.23 -6.06
N CYS A 46 -1.01 -0.17 -5.69
CA CYS A 46 -1.80 1.05 -5.79
C CYS A 46 -2.28 1.48 -4.42
N THR A 47 -2.31 2.80 -4.20
CA THR A 47 -2.55 3.38 -2.88
C THR A 47 -3.69 4.39 -2.92
N SER A 48 -4.69 4.19 -2.07
CA SER A 48 -5.68 5.21 -1.76
C SER A 48 -5.40 5.82 -0.38
N SER A 49 -5.52 7.14 -0.27
CA SER A 49 -5.41 7.87 0.99
C SER A 49 -6.48 8.96 1.07
N GLY A 50 -7.08 9.13 2.24
CA GLY A 50 -7.95 10.26 2.56
C GLY A 50 -7.23 11.37 3.33
N THR A 51 -5.97 11.17 3.71
CA THR A 51 -5.20 12.10 4.55
C THR A 51 -3.95 12.64 3.85
N VAL A 52 -3.60 12.12 2.67
CA VAL A 52 -2.46 12.55 1.85
C VAL A 52 -2.88 12.73 0.38
N GLY A 53 -2.54 13.88 -0.19
CA GLY A 53 -2.77 14.20 -1.61
C GLY A 53 -4.07 14.96 -1.89
N HIS A 54 -4.19 15.52 -3.10
CA HIS A 54 -5.35 16.31 -3.55
C HIS A 54 -6.44 15.46 -4.23
N SER A 55 -6.21 14.14 -4.34
CA SER A 55 -7.16 13.22 -4.96
C SER A 55 -8.34 12.99 -4.01
N LEU A 56 -9.55 13.26 -4.50
CA LEU A 56 -10.80 13.13 -3.74
C LEU A 56 -11.04 11.64 -3.41
N SER A 57 -10.68 11.19 -2.21
CA SER A 57 -11.25 9.97 -1.63
C SER A 57 -12.27 10.37 -0.56
N HIS A 58 -13.40 9.66 -0.50
CA HIS A 58 -14.43 9.90 0.52
C HIS A 58 -14.12 9.19 1.84
N GLY A 59 -13.07 8.36 1.86
CA GLY A 59 -12.55 7.65 3.03
C GLY A 59 -11.72 8.54 3.96
N LYS A 60 -11.45 8.03 5.18
CA LYS A 60 -10.52 8.65 6.14
C LYS A 60 -9.31 7.77 6.44
N ALA A 61 -9.09 6.74 5.62
CA ALA A 61 -7.90 5.90 5.73
C ALA A 61 -6.63 6.72 5.52
N ASP A 62 -5.59 6.38 6.27
CA ASP A 62 -4.30 7.02 6.11
C ASP A 62 -3.54 6.44 4.91
N ALA A 63 -3.64 5.12 4.72
CA ALA A 63 -3.26 4.45 3.50
C ALA A 63 -4.03 3.14 3.33
N VAL A 64 -4.49 2.85 2.12
CA VAL A 64 -4.95 1.53 1.69
C VAL A 64 -4.12 1.16 0.47
N ILE A 65 -3.29 0.13 0.63
CA ILE A 65 -2.38 -0.35 -0.41
C ILE A 65 -2.86 -1.72 -0.87
N VAL A 66 -3.04 -1.87 -2.17
CA VAL A 66 -3.51 -3.11 -2.79
C VAL A 66 -2.47 -3.62 -3.77
N LEU A 67 -2.24 -4.94 -3.73
CA LEU A 67 -1.36 -5.66 -4.64
C LEU A 67 -2.19 -6.49 -5.63
N SER A 68 -1.92 -6.34 -6.93
CA SER A 68 -2.51 -7.19 -7.97
C SER A 68 -1.59 -7.26 -9.19
N LYS A 69 -1.69 -8.32 -10.01
CA LYS A 69 -1.03 -8.35 -11.32
C LYS A 69 -1.54 -7.28 -12.28
N SER A 70 -2.75 -6.75 -12.01
CA SER A 70 -3.34 -5.64 -12.75
C SER A 70 -3.32 -4.37 -11.91
N ALA A 71 -2.54 -3.37 -12.33
CA ALA A 71 -2.50 -2.07 -11.66
C ALA A 71 -3.88 -1.38 -11.65
N THR A 72 -4.66 -1.53 -12.73
CA THR A 72 -6.01 -0.95 -12.79
C THR A 72 -6.97 -1.59 -11.79
N LEU A 73 -6.83 -2.89 -11.53
CA LEU A 73 -7.62 -3.57 -10.51
C LEU A 73 -7.16 -3.15 -9.11
N ALA A 74 -5.85 -3.05 -8.88
CA ALA A 74 -5.30 -2.61 -7.61
C ALA A 74 -5.78 -1.20 -7.24
N ASP A 75 -5.74 -0.24 -8.18
CA ASP A 75 -6.21 1.13 -7.98
C ASP A 75 -7.71 1.20 -7.66
N ALA A 76 -8.54 0.55 -8.49
CA ALA A 76 -9.99 0.51 -8.26
C ALA A 76 -10.35 -0.11 -6.90
N ALA A 77 -9.68 -1.20 -6.52
CA ALA A 77 -9.88 -1.85 -5.23
C ALA A 77 -9.38 -1.00 -4.07
N ALA A 78 -8.21 -0.35 -4.19
CA ALA A 78 -7.68 0.54 -3.16
C ALA A 78 -8.64 1.69 -2.88
N THR A 79 -9.21 2.29 -3.93
CA THR A 79 -10.22 3.35 -3.82
C THR A 79 -11.51 2.85 -3.17
N ALA A 80 -12.03 1.69 -3.61
CA ALA A 80 -13.26 1.11 -3.04
C ALA A 80 -13.11 0.78 -1.55
N ILE A 81 -12.00 0.12 -1.17
CA ILE A 81 -11.69 -0.23 0.21
C ILE A 81 -11.43 1.04 1.03
N GLY A 82 -10.67 2.01 0.51
CA GLY A 82 -10.41 3.29 1.17
C GLY A 82 -11.69 4.01 1.62
N ASN A 83 -12.72 3.99 0.78
CA ASN A 83 -14.02 4.58 1.10
C ASN A 83 -14.79 3.86 2.22
N LEU A 84 -14.50 2.58 2.47
CA LEU A 84 -15.09 1.81 3.58
C LEU A 84 -14.45 2.17 4.93
N ILE A 85 -13.19 2.61 4.93
CA ILE A 85 -12.41 2.82 6.15
C ILE A 85 -12.55 4.26 6.64
N LYS A 86 -13.24 4.43 7.77
CA LYS A 86 -13.44 5.73 8.44
C LYS A 86 -12.80 5.76 9.82
N GLN A 87 -12.74 4.61 10.50
CA GLN A 87 -12.20 4.40 11.83
C GLN A 87 -11.49 3.03 11.92
N PRO A 88 -10.60 2.81 12.91
CA PRO A 88 -9.84 1.56 13.01
C PRO A 88 -10.68 0.27 13.03
N SER A 89 -11.88 0.31 13.62
CA SER A 89 -12.79 -0.84 13.68
C SER A 89 -13.36 -1.26 12.33
N ASP A 90 -13.19 -0.46 11.27
CA ASP A 90 -13.64 -0.79 9.92
C ASP A 90 -12.64 -1.71 9.17
N ILE A 91 -11.40 -1.82 9.67
CA ILE A 91 -10.33 -2.62 9.05
C ILE A 91 -10.77 -4.06 8.72
N PRO A 92 -11.41 -4.82 9.65
CA PRO A 92 -11.87 -6.16 9.34
C PRO A 92 -12.86 -6.21 8.15
N ASN A 93 -13.77 -5.24 8.07
CA ASN A 93 -14.74 -5.16 6.97
C ASN A 93 -14.04 -4.88 5.63
N GLY A 94 -13.01 -4.03 5.62
CA GLY A 94 -12.19 -3.78 4.43
C GLY A 94 -11.44 -5.03 3.96
N ILE A 95 -10.93 -5.83 4.90
CA ILE A 95 -10.27 -7.11 4.60
C ILE A 95 -11.27 -8.12 4.03
N GLU A 96 -12.46 -8.27 4.62
CA GLU A 96 -13.48 -9.17 4.10
C GLU A 96 -13.97 -8.75 2.72
N PHE A 97 -14.10 -7.45 2.46
CA PHE A 97 -14.42 -6.94 1.12
C PHE A 97 -13.34 -7.33 0.10
N ALA A 98 -12.06 -7.17 0.45
CA ALA A 98 -10.95 -7.51 -0.45
C ALA A 98 -10.87 -9.02 -0.77
N LYS A 99 -11.19 -9.88 0.19
CA LYS A 99 -11.28 -11.34 -0.03
C LYS A 99 -12.32 -11.73 -1.08
N GLY A 100 -13.35 -10.90 -1.27
CA GLY A 100 -14.38 -11.10 -2.29
C GLY A 100 -13.99 -10.64 -3.68
N ILE A 101 -12.80 -10.06 -3.88
CA ILE A 101 -12.33 -9.54 -5.17
C ILE A 101 -11.28 -10.48 -5.76
N ASP A 102 -11.68 -11.20 -6.81
CA ASP A 102 -10.76 -12.05 -7.56
C ASP A 102 -9.63 -11.24 -8.20
N GLY A 103 -8.40 -11.77 -8.10
CA GLY A 103 -7.22 -11.16 -8.70
C GLY A 103 -6.45 -10.22 -7.78
N LEU A 104 -6.94 -9.96 -6.56
CA LEU A 104 -6.12 -9.34 -5.52
C LEU A 104 -5.12 -10.35 -4.96
N ARG A 105 -3.89 -9.89 -4.73
CA ARG A 105 -2.79 -10.67 -4.17
C ARG A 105 -2.54 -10.33 -2.71
N GLY A 106 -2.77 -9.07 -2.35
CA GLY A 106 -2.53 -8.59 -0.99
C GLY A 106 -3.17 -7.23 -0.73
N LEU A 107 -3.34 -6.95 0.55
CA LEU A 107 -3.93 -5.73 1.07
C LEU A 107 -3.20 -5.31 2.35
N LEU A 108 -2.92 -4.02 2.44
CA LEU A 108 -2.49 -3.35 3.67
C LEU A 108 -3.38 -2.13 3.91
N ILE A 109 -4.02 -2.08 5.08
CA ILE A 109 -4.81 -0.93 5.53
C ILE A 109 -4.09 -0.31 6.73
N ILE A 110 -3.92 1.01 6.72
CA ILE A 110 -3.44 1.81 7.83
C ILE A 110 -4.50 2.86 8.18
N LYS A 111 -4.89 2.86 9.45
CA LYS A 111 -5.76 3.88 10.02
C LYS A 111 -5.29 4.22 11.42
N ASP A 112 -4.91 5.48 11.62
CA ASP A 112 -4.31 5.99 12.84
C ASP A 112 -3.04 5.17 13.19
N ASP A 113 -3.02 4.48 14.33
CA ASP A 113 -1.95 3.58 14.79
C ASP A 113 -2.25 2.09 14.52
N ASN A 114 -3.36 1.79 13.86
CA ASN A 114 -3.80 0.43 13.58
C ASN A 114 -3.43 -0.02 12.16
N ILE A 115 -3.12 -1.31 12.03
CA ILE A 115 -2.71 -1.94 10.77
C ILE A 115 -3.53 -3.21 10.52
N GLY A 116 -4.00 -3.36 9.29
CA GLY A 116 -4.68 -4.56 8.79
C GLY A 116 -3.93 -5.14 7.60
N LEU A 117 -3.77 -6.47 7.58
CA LEU A 117 -3.02 -7.18 6.56
C LEU A 117 -3.80 -8.37 6.04
N TRP A 118 -3.75 -8.60 4.74
CA TRP A 118 -4.28 -9.81 4.12
C TRP A 118 -3.51 -10.18 2.86
N GLY A 119 -3.39 -11.49 2.60
CA GLY A 119 -2.74 -12.03 1.42
C GLY A 119 -1.22 -11.96 1.47
N GLU A 120 -0.60 -11.83 0.31
CA GLU A 120 0.85 -11.90 0.09
C GLU A 120 1.53 -10.55 0.38
N VAL A 121 1.40 -10.07 1.61
CA VAL A 121 2.01 -8.81 2.05
C VAL A 121 3.16 -9.10 3.00
N LYS A 122 4.37 -8.68 2.62
CA LYS A 122 5.56 -8.73 3.48
C LYS A 122 5.97 -7.32 3.86
N ILE A 123 5.91 -7.00 5.15
CA ILE A 123 6.37 -5.70 5.67
C ILE A 123 7.80 -5.84 6.20
N CYS A 124 8.63 -4.85 5.88
CA CYS A 124 9.92 -4.65 6.52
C CYS A 124 10.02 -3.24 7.12
N GLN A 125 10.89 -3.06 8.10
CA GLN A 125 11.26 -1.73 8.57
C GLN A 125 12.09 -1.01 7.51
N THR A 126 11.79 0.26 7.27
CA THR A 126 12.59 1.14 6.41
C THR A 126 13.43 2.06 7.28
N PHE A 127 14.73 2.16 6.99
CA PHE A 127 15.65 3.07 7.69
C PHE A 127 15.64 4.49 7.11
N ALA A 128 14.56 4.89 6.44
CA ALA A 128 14.45 6.19 5.79
C ALA A 128 14.09 7.29 6.82
N GLN A 129 15.01 7.57 7.75
CA GLN A 129 15.15 8.88 8.36
C GLN A 129 16.62 9.11 8.79
N GLY A 130 17.34 9.91 8.00
CA GLY A 130 18.48 10.72 8.45
C GLY A 130 19.90 10.22 8.10
N GLU A 131 20.65 11.12 7.46
CA GLU A 131 22.11 11.14 7.28
C GLU A 131 22.70 10.50 6.03
N GLY A 132 23.44 11.33 5.29
CA GLY A 132 24.31 10.92 4.18
C GLY A 132 25.41 10.00 4.67
N GLY A 133 25.09 8.71 4.73
CA GLY A 133 26.07 7.63 4.85
C GLY A 133 26.51 7.20 3.46
N ASP A 134 27.78 7.45 3.18
CA ASP A 134 28.58 6.97 2.06
C ASP A 134 28.20 5.52 1.66
N ILE A 135 27.56 5.36 0.50
CA ILE A 135 27.38 4.06 -0.15
C ILE A 135 28.69 3.70 -0.83
N ARG A 136 29.51 2.93 -0.12
CA ARG A 136 30.58 2.12 -0.72
C ARG A 136 30.03 0.83 -1.30
#